data_AF-A0A1N6N2G9-F1
#
_entry.id   AF-A0A1N6N2G9-F1
#
_cell.length_a   1.000
_cell.length_b   1.000
_cell.length_c   1.000
_cell.angle_alpha   90.00
_cell.angle_beta   90.00
_cell.angle_gamma   90.00
#
_symmetry.space_group_name_H-M   'P 1'
#
loop_
_entity.id
_entity.type
_entity.pdbx_description
1 polymer ?
#
loop_
_entity_poly.entity_id
_entity_poly.type
_entity_poly.pdbx_seq_one_letter_code
_entity_poly.pdbx_strand_id
1 'polypeptide(L)'
;MKKLIAIVLLSLYLVSTTELYQFLKIPTLIEHYWEHKNLNPEMTLIAFLKTHYDHPVKDKDYTKDRKLPFVIHTTPLALVFTINKGFIFEFKNGQPEKIRHHKIPSYDEDFCYKGYLNSVWEPPKFSFL
;
A
#
# COMPACT_ATOMS: atom_id res chain seq x y z
N MET A 1 -13.88 -25.01 -8.87
CA MET A 1 -14.71 -23.85 -9.28
C MET A 1 -14.73 -22.74 -8.23
N LYS A 2 -15.12 -23.01 -6.97
CA LYS A 2 -15.18 -21.98 -5.89
C LYS A 2 -13.88 -21.17 -5.70
N LYS A 3 -12.72 -21.83 -5.75
CA LYS A 3 -11.39 -21.17 -5.63
C LYS A 3 -11.12 -20.19 -6.77
N LEU A 4 -11.44 -20.54 -8.01
CA LEU A 4 -11.21 -19.68 -9.17
C LEU A 4 -12.10 -18.44 -9.10
N ILE A 5 -13.38 -18.63 -8.75
CA ILE A 5 -14.32 -17.52 -8.54
C ILE A 5 -13.80 -16.59 -7.44
N ALA A 6 -13.34 -17.13 -6.31
CA ALA A 6 -12.77 -16.32 -5.23
C ALA A 6 -11.54 -15.52 -5.67
N ILE A 7 -10.64 -16.12 -6.44
CA ILE A 7 -9.46 -15.43 -6.99
C ILE A 7 -9.89 -14.30 -7.92
N VAL A 8 -10.81 -14.54 -8.84
CA VAL A 8 -11.30 -13.52 -9.78
C VAL A 8 -11.95 -12.36 -9.02
N LEU A 9 -12.82 -12.64 -8.06
CA LEU A 9 -13.47 -11.61 -7.25
C LEU A 9 -12.46 -10.81 -6.43
N LEU A 10 -11.47 -11.46 -5.83
CA LEU A 10 -10.42 -10.78 -5.07
C LEU A 10 -9.54 -9.90 -5.96
N SER A 11 -9.18 -10.39 -7.16
CA SER A 11 -8.43 -9.60 -8.14
C SER A 11 -9.21 -8.37 -8.59
N LEU A 12 -10.50 -8.52 -8.91
CA LEU A 12 -11.37 -7.41 -9.28
C LEU A 12 -11.50 -6.40 -8.14
N TYR A 13 -11.67 -6.88 -6.90
CA TYR A 13 -11.70 -6.03 -5.72
C TYR A 13 -10.41 -5.23 -5.56
N LEU A 14 -9.26 -5.88 -5.68
CA LEU A 14 -7.95 -5.23 -5.55
C LEU A 14 -7.76 -4.16 -6.63
N VAL A 15 -8.08 -4.47 -7.89
CA VAL A 15 -8.00 -3.51 -9.00
C VAL A 15 -8.97 -2.33 -8.84
N SER A 16 -10.14 -2.55 -8.23
CA SER A 16 -11.17 -1.50 -8.09
C SER A 16 -10.97 -0.59 -6.87
N THR A 17 -10.30 -1.10 -5.83
CA THR A 17 -10.10 -0.39 -4.56
C THR A 17 -8.67 0.14 -4.37
N THR A 18 -7.76 -0.18 -5.28
CA THR A 18 -6.37 0.28 -5.27
C THR A 18 -5.97 0.81 -6.65
N GLU A 19 -4.78 1.42 -6.74
CA GLU A 19 -4.26 1.95 -7.99
C GLU A 19 -3.60 0.90 -8.91
N LEU A 20 -3.85 -0.41 -8.69
CA LEU A 20 -3.28 -1.45 -9.54
C LEU A 20 -3.66 -1.30 -11.03
N TYR A 21 -4.79 -0.66 -11.34
CA TYR A 21 -5.15 -0.34 -12.71
C TYR A 21 -4.12 0.55 -13.43
N GLN A 22 -3.31 1.32 -12.70
CA GLN A 22 -2.28 2.18 -13.30
C GLN A 22 -1.21 1.36 -14.02
N PHE A 23 -0.94 0.11 -13.60
CA PHE A 23 -0.02 -0.79 -14.30
C PHE A 23 -0.47 -1.11 -15.74
N LEU A 24 -1.76 -1.01 -16.03
CA LEU A 24 -2.28 -1.18 -17.40
C LEU A 24 -1.84 -0.05 -18.35
N LYS A 25 -1.32 1.06 -17.81
CA LYS A 25 -0.79 2.20 -18.59
C LYS A 25 0.71 2.09 -18.87
N ILE A 26 1.39 1.02 -18.43
CA ILE A 26 2.81 0.79 -18.74
C ILE A 26 3.11 0.81 -20.25
N PRO A 27 2.27 0.26 -21.15
CA PRO A 27 2.52 0.36 -22.58
C PRO A 27 2.64 1.82 -23.06
N THR A 28 1.79 2.72 -22.56
CA THR A 28 1.85 4.15 -22.87
C THR A 28 3.13 4.82 -22.37
N LEU A 29 3.64 4.40 -21.20
CA LEU A 29 4.93 4.86 -20.69
C LEU A 29 6.08 4.44 -21.61
N ILE A 30 6.07 3.20 -22.09
CA ILE A 30 7.11 2.66 -23.00
C ILE A 30 7.08 3.39 -24.34
N GLU A 31 5.89 3.59 -24.91
CA GLU A 31 5.72 4.34 -26.16
C GLU A 31 6.27 5.77 -26.03
N HIS A 32 5.92 6.48 -24.96
CA HIS A 32 6.38 7.85 -24.74
C HIS A 32 7.90 7.92 -24.47
N TYR A 33 8.45 6.94 -23.75
CA TYR A 33 9.91 6.82 -23.58
C TYR A 33 10.62 6.67 -24.94
N TRP A 34 10.09 5.87 -25.86
CA TRP A 34 10.67 5.72 -27.20
C TRP A 34 10.55 7.00 -28.04
N GLU A 35 9.48 7.79 -27.90
CA GLU A 35 9.41 9.12 -28.52
C GLU A 35 10.60 9.99 -28.07
N HIS A 36 10.85 10.08 -26.76
CA HIS A 36 11.99 10.83 -26.23
C HIS A 36 13.34 10.24 -26.63
N LYS A 37 13.47 8.91 -26.69
CA LYS A 37 14.71 8.24 -27.12
C LYS A 37 15.03 8.47 -28.59
N ASN A 38 14.01 8.56 -29.44
CA ASN A 38 14.17 8.86 -30.86
C ASN A 38 14.56 10.32 -31.09
N LEU A 39 14.04 11.25 -30.29
CA LEU A 39 14.40 12.68 -30.37
C LEU A 39 15.76 12.97 -29.73
N ASN A 40 16.10 12.25 -28.66
CA ASN A 40 17.37 12.37 -27.95
C ASN A 40 17.95 10.97 -27.68
N PRO A 41 18.90 10.49 -28.51
CA PRO A 41 19.53 9.19 -28.35
C PRO A 41 20.25 9.00 -27.00
N GLU A 42 20.67 10.07 -26.33
CA GLU A 42 21.33 10.03 -25.02
C GLU A 42 20.31 9.94 -23.86
N MET A 43 19.02 10.03 -24.13
CA MET A 43 17.97 9.90 -23.11
C MET A 43 18.05 8.52 -22.44
N THR A 44 18.20 8.52 -21.13
CA THR A 44 18.11 7.31 -20.31
C THR A 44 16.71 7.17 -19.72
N LEU A 45 16.30 5.94 -19.40
CA LEU A 45 15.01 5.70 -18.76
C LEU A 45 14.87 6.48 -17.43
N ILE A 46 15.94 6.55 -16.65
CA ILE A 46 15.95 7.28 -15.37
C ILE A 46 15.80 8.78 -15.59
N ALA A 47 16.49 9.34 -16.59
CA ALA A 47 16.36 10.76 -16.93
C ALA A 47 14.93 11.09 -17.39
N PHE A 48 14.33 10.25 -18.24
CA PHE A 48 12.94 10.37 -18.67
C PHE A 48 11.97 10.34 -17.47
N LEU A 49 12.09 9.35 -16.58
CA LEU A 49 11.23 9.27 -15.40
C LEU A 49 11.39 10.50 -14.48
N LYS A 50 12.61 11.01 -14.30
CA LYS A 50 12.81 12.25 -13.52
C LYS A 50 12.06 13.44 -14.12
N THR A 51 12.13 13.63 -15.44
CA THR A 51 11.45 14.73 -16.12
C THR A 51 9.94 14.71 -15.90
N HIS A 52 9.30 13.54 -15.89
CA HIS A 52 7.84 13.45 -15.78
C HIS A 52 7.30 13.21 -14.36
N TYR A 53 8.11 12.71 -13.42
CA TYR A 53 7.64 12.36 -12.07
C TYR A 53 8.25 13.20 -10.93
N ASP A 54 9.42 13.81 -11.12
CA ASP A 54 10.07 14.62 -10.08
C ASP A 54 9.64 16.08 -10.17
N HIS A 55 9.75 16.67 -11.36
CA HIS A 55 9.41 18.07 -11.62
C HIS A 55 8.58 18.22 -12.90
N PRO A 56 7.31 17.76 -12.91
CA PRO A 56 6.48 17.79 -14.12
C PRO A 56 6.23 19.24 -14.57
N VAL A 57 6.69 19.55 -15.78
CA VAL A 57 6.49 20.86 -16.41
C VAL A 57 5.23 20.83 -17.27
N LYS A 58 4.41 21.88 -17.21
CA LYS A 58 3.28 22.04 -18.14
C LYS A 58 3.80 22.56 -19.47
N ASP A 59 4.13 21.65 -20.37
CA ASP A 59 4.59 21.97 -21.71
C ASP A 59 3.64 21.37 -22.79
N LYS A 60 4.14 21.23 -24.02
CA LYS A 60 3.38 20.69 -25.14
C LYS A 60 2.96 19.23 -24.93
N ASP A 61 3.70 18.47 -24.13
CA ASP A 61 3.46 17.06 -23.85
C ASP A 61 2.55 16.84 -22.64
N TYR A 62 2.15 17.91 -21.94
CA TYR A 62 1.27 17.86 -20.77
C TYR A 62 0.03 16.96 -20.93
N THR A 63 -0.58 16.89 -22.12
CA THR A 63 -1.73 16.01 -22.36
C THR A 63 -1.37 14.52 -22.47
N LYS A 64 -0.16 14.19 -22.95
CA LYS A 64 0.40 12.84 -22.98
C LYS A 64 0.89 12.43 -21.60
N ASP A 65 1.57 13.31 -20.89
CA ASP A 65 2.08 13.09 -19.53
C ASP A 65 0.97 12.67 -18.57
N ARG A 66 -0.20 13.31 -18.69
CA ARG A 66 -1.40 12.97 -17.92
C ARG A 66 -1.92 11.55 -18.14
N LYS A 67 -1.52 10.88 -19.22
CA LYS A 67 -1.87 9.48 -19.51
C LYS A 67 -0.87 8.49 -18.94
N LEU A 68 0.28 8.94 -18.44
CA LEU A 68 1.28 8.08 -17.83
C LEU A 68 0.75 7.45 -16.53
N PRO A 69 1.24 6.26 -16.17
CA PRO A 69 0.88 5.61 -14.91
C PRO A 69 1.26 6.49 -13.72
N PHE A 70 0.41 6.55 -12.70
CA PHE A 70 0.69 7.26 -11.44
C PHE A 70 0.95 8.78 -11.54
N VAL A 71 0.60 9.43 -12.66
CA VAL A 71 0.63 10.91 -12.77
C VAL A 71 -0.69 11.54 -12.30
N ILE A 72 -1.81 10.88 -12.60
CA ILE A 72 -3.14 11.26 -12.12
C ILE A 72 -3.72 10.11 -11.33
N HIS A 73 -4.15 10.44 -10.12
CA HIS A 73 -4.82 9.56 -9.19
C HIS A 73 -6.33 9.81 -9.25
N THR A 74 -7.10 8.74 -9.41
CA THR A 74 -8.57 8.79 -9.27
C THR A 74 -8.91 8.19 -7.92
N THR A 75 -9.88 8.77 -7.21
CA THR A 75 -10.36 8.22 -5.94
C THR A 75 -10.83 6.78 -6.15
N PRO A 76 -10.20 5.78 -5.50
CA PRO A 76 -10.62 4.40 -5.62
C PRO A 76 -11.99 4.20 -4.96
N LEU A 77 -12.67 3.10 -5.29
CA LEU A 77 -13.98 2.78 -4.72
C LEU A 77 -13.89 2.66 -3.19
N ALA A 78 -14.60 3.55 -2.47
CA ALA A 78 -14.77 3.46 -1.03
C ALA A 78 -16.13 2.84 -0.70
N LEU A 79 -16.13 1.65 -0.11
CA LEU A 79 -17.34 0.98 0.39
C LEU A 79 -17.45 1.19 1.90
N VAL A 80 -18.49 1.89 2.33
CA VAL A 80 -18.81 2.08 3.75
C VAL A 80 -19.98 1.19 4.10
N PHE A 81 -19.74 0.16 4.93
CA PHE A 81 -20.78 -0.69 5.47
C PHE A 81 -21.22 -0.14 6.82
N THR A 82 -22.50 0.20 6.95
CA THR A 82 -23.08 0.59 8.23
C THR A 82 -23.78 -0.59 8.87
N ILE A 83 -23.59 -0.77 10.17
CA ILE A 83 -24.33 -1.78 10.93
C ILE A 83 -25.74 -1.22 11.16
N ASN A 84 -26.76 -1.99 10.80
CA ASN A 84 -28.15 -1.63 11.07
C ASN A 84 -28.34 -1.48 12.59
N LYS A 85 -29.07 -0.44 13.02
CA LYS A 85 -29.39 -0.16 14.44
C LYS A 85 -29.99 -1.36 15.20
N GLY A 86 -30.54 -2.35 14.50
CA GLY A 86 -31.09 -3.59 15.08
C GLY A 86 -30.14 -4.79 15.14
N PHE A 87 -28.84 -4.65 14.86
CA PHE A 87 -27.91 -5.78 14.88
C PHE A 87 -27.52 -6.14 16.33
N ILE A 88 -28.04 -7.25 16.83
CA ILE A 88 -27.72 -7.79 18.15
C ILE A 88 -26.72 -8.94 17.96
N PHE A 89 -25.52 -8.82 18.53
CA PHE A 89 -24.61 -9.95 18.68
C PHE A 89 -25.10 -10.85 19.82
N GLU A 90 -25.79 -11.94 19.49
CA GLU A 90 -25.99 -13.03 20.45
C GLU A 90 -24.71 -13.85 20.53
N PHE A 91 -23.84 -13.48 21.47
CA PHE A 91 -22.76 -14.36 21.90
C PHE A 91 -23.42 -15.53 22.63
N LYS A 92 -23.61 -16.67 21.95
CA LYS A 92 -23.93 -17.90 22.67
C LYS A 92 -22.80 -18.13 23.65
N ASN A 93 -23.10 -18.07 24.94
CA ASN A 93 -22.28 -18.62 26.02
C ASN A 93 -22.22 -20.17 25.91
N GLY A 94 -21.90 -20.68 24.73
CA GLY A 94 -21.32 -22.00 24.62
C GLY A 94 -20.03 -21.92 25.41
N GLN A 95 -19.90 -22.80 26.41
CA GLN A 95 -18.60 -23.16 26.95
C GLN A 95 -17.64 -23.21 25.76
N PRO A 96 -16.50 -22.51 25.80
CA PRO A 96 -15.54 -22.62 24.72
C PRO A 96 -15.29 -24.12 24.57
N GLU A 97 -15.70 -24.71 23.44
CA GLU A 97 -15.12 -25.99 23.06
C GLU A 97 -13.62 -25.79 23.25
N LYS A 98 -12.95 -26.74 23.90
CA LYS A 98 -11.48 -26.71 23.99
C LYS A 98 -10.95 -26.79 22.56
N ILE A 99 -10.94 -25.66 21.86
CA ILE A 99 -10.22 -25.45 20.63
C ILE A 99 -8.79 -25.74 21.06
N ARG A 100 -8.24 -26.86 20.60
CA ARG A 100 -6.82 -27.11 20.72
C ARG A 100 -6.14 -25.99 19.95
N HIS A 101 -5.82 -24.91 20.67
CA HIS A 101 -4.94 -23.87 20.18
C HIS A 101 -3.63 -24.57 19.86
N HIS A 102 -3.41 -24.88 18.58
CA HIS A 102 -2.04 -24.98 18.11
C HIS A 102 -1.48 -23.59 18.38
N LYS A 103 -0.46 -23.50 19.24
CA LYS A 103 0.26 -22.26 19.48
C LYS A 103 0.56 -21.65 18.12
N ILE A 104 -0.11 -20.55 17.80
CA ILE A 104 0.38 -19.67 16.75
C ILE A 104 1.77 -19.29 17.26
N PRO A 105 2.85 -19.52 16.50
CA PRO A 105 4.16 -19.02 16.90
C PRO A 105 4.10 -17.50 16.85
N SER A 106 3.61 -16.88 17.92
CA SER A 106 3.79 -15.46 18.16
C SER A 106 5.24 -15.29 18.56
N TYR A 107 5.96 -14.48 17.79
CA TYR A 107 7.26 -13.97 18.21
C TYR A 107 7.08 -13.30 19.58
N ASP A 108 7.92 -13.69 20.54
CA ASP A 108 7.88 -13.23 21.92
C ASP A 108 8.34 -11.76 21.99
N GLU A 109 7.40 -10.83 21.89
CA GLU A 109 7.68 -9.39 22.05
C GLU A 109 8.15 -9.05 23.49
N ASP A 110 7.85 -9.87 24.48
CA ASP A 110 8.26 -9.65 25.87
C ASP A 110 9.77 -9.87 26.09
N PHE A 111 10.43 -10.56 25.15
CA PHE A 111 11.89 -10.72 25.18
C PHE A 111 12.62 -9.41 24.83
N CYS A 112 12.00 -8.51 24.05
CA CYS A 112 12.59 -7.22 23.68
C CYS A 112 12.66 -6.24 24.87
N TYR A 113 11.77 -6.36 25.86
CA TYR A 113 11.71 -5.41 26.97
C TYR A 113 12.61 -5.75 28.16
N LYS A 114 13.12 -6.99 28.25
CA LYS A 114 13.99 -7.41 29.37
C LYS A 114 15.47 -7.02 29.21
N GLY A 115 15.87 -6.55 28.03
CA GLY A 115 17.27 -6.29 27.70
C GLY A 115 17.81 -4.89 28.05
N TYR A 116 16.96 -3.90 28.35
CA TYR A 116 17.39 -2.49 28.33
C TYR A 116 17.04 -1.67 29.57
N LEU A 117 16.65 -2.29 30.69
CA LEU A 117 16.29 -1.54 31.92
C LEU A 117 17.44 -0.67 32.48
N ASN A 118 18.70 -1.01 32.19
CA ASN A 118 19.87 -0.26 32.68
C ASN A 118 20.61 0.55 31.59
N SER A 119 20.06 0.63 30.39
CA SER A 119 20.67 1.28 29.22
C SER A 119 19.80 2.41 28.66
N VAL A 120 18.68 2.71 29.31
CA VAL A 120 17.99 3.98 29.11
C VAL A 120 18.83 5.06 29.78
N TRP A 121 19.26 6.05 29.01
CA TRP A 121 20.01 7.20 29.50
C TRP A 121 19.16 7.97 30.52
N GLU A 122 19.45 7.84 31.81
CA GLU A 122 18.83 8.68 32.85
C GLU A 122 19.56 10.03 32.90
N PRO A 123 18.83 11.17 32.90
CA PRO A 123 19.46 12.46 33.13
C PRO A 123 20.08 12.52 34.54
N PRO A 124 21.20 13.24 34.73
CA PRO A 124 21.92 13.28 35.99
C PRO A 124 21.04 13.82 37.13
N LYS A 125 20.93 13.05 38.21
CA LYS A 125 20.22 13.45 39.43
C LYS A 125 21.10 14.46 40.18
N PHE A 126 20.78 15.74 40.08
CA PHE A 126 21.40 16.77 40.90
C PHE A 126 21.04 16.52 42.37
N SER A 127 22.03 16.21 43.19
CA SER A 127 21.90 16.23 44.65
C SER A 127 22.13 17.67 45.11
N PHE A 128 21.04 18.36 45.45
CA PHE A 128 21.14 19.57 46.27
C PHE A 128 21.03 19.13 47.73
N LEU A 129 22.08 19.44 48.49
CA LEU A 129 22.17 19.32 49.93
C LEU A 129 21.72 20.65 50.55
#